data_AF-A0A142Y3I2-F1
#
_entry.id   AF-A0A142Y3I2-F1
#
_cell.length_a   1.000
_cell.length_b   1.000
_cell.length_c   1.000
_cell.angle_alpha   90.00
_cell.angle_beta   90.00
_cell.angle_gamma   90.00
#
_symmetry.space_group_name_H-M   'P 1'
#
loop_
_entity.id
_entity.type
_entity.pdbx_description
1 polymer ?
#
loop_
_entity_poly.entity_id
_entity_poly.type
_entity_poly.pdbx_seq_one_letter_code
_entity_poly.pdbx_strand_id
1 'polypeptide(L)'
;MTLEEKLKEWHRCNTKRLEHTREAKSLQSRCEQLELDFEAELKRSKRSSIVRCGFTLCWTKGRASVAWAEEYLKAFGPEKVTKLKAQAAAAASKVLSIEAPKSVG
;
A
#
# COMPACT_ATOMS: atom_id res chain seq x y z
N MET A 1 -21.56 26.64 -24.68
CA MET A 1 -21.70 26.46 -23.22
C MET A 1 -21.32 27.77 -22.53
N THR A 2 -22.27 28.39 -21.84
CA THR A 2 -22.12 29.68 -21.13
C THR A 2 -21.29 29.53 -19.84
N LEU A 3 -20.92 30.64 -19.22
CA LEU A 3 -20.23 30.63 -17.93
C LEU A 3 -21.08 29.96 -16.83
N GLU A 4 -22.38 30.23 -16.82
CA GLU A 4 -23.31 29.63 -15.87
C GLU A 4 -23.38 28.10 -16.03
N GLU A 5 -23.47 27.62 -17.27
CA GLU A 5 -23.47 26.18 -17.57
C GLU A 5 -22.16 25.51 -17.14
N LYS A 6 -21.01 26.18 -17.35
CA LYS A 6 -19.70 25.69 -16.88
C LYS A 6 -19.63 25.60 -15.35
N LEU A 7 -20.16 26.59 -14.63
CA LEU A 7 -20.18 26.59 -13.16
C LEU A 7 -21.10 25.48 -12.61
N LYS A 8 -22.26 25.25 -13.22
CA LYS A 8 -23.15 24.14 -12.85
C LYS A 8 -22.50 22.79 -13.09
N GLU A 9 -21.84 22.61 -14.24
CA GLU A 9 -21.13 21.38 -14.57
C GLU A 9 -19.95 21.12 -13.62
N TRP A 10 -19.17 22.16 -13.31
CA TRP A 10 -18.08 22.08 -12.33
C TRP A 10 -18.61 21.68 -10.94
N HIS A 11 -19.70 22.32 -10.48
CA HIS A 11 -20.30 22.00 -9.19
C HIS A 11 -20.75 20.54 -9.13
N ARG A 12 -21.44 20.05 -10.16
CA ARG A 12 -21.86 18.65 -10.28
C ARG A 12 -20.67 17.69 -10.22
N CYS A 13 -19.62 17.96 -11.00
CA CYS A 13 -18.40 17.15 -11.00
C CYS A 13 -17.71 17.15 -9.63
N ASN A 14 -17.59 18.31 -8.99
CA ASN A 14 -16.94 18.41 -7.68
C ASN A 14 -17.73 17.68 -6.59
N THR A 15 -19.07 17.73 -6.61
CA THR A 15 -19.91 16.97 -5.68
C THR A 15 -19.68 15.46 -5.83
N LYS A 16 -19.74 14.92 -7.06
CA LYS A 16 -19.44 13.50 -7.32
C LYS A 16 -18.03 13.11 -6.88
N ARG A 17 -17.04 13.97 -7.13
CA ARG A 17 -15.66 13.75 -6.68
C ARG A 17 -15.60 13.61 -5.15
N LEU A 18 -16.31 14.45 -4.41
CA LEU A 18 -16.34 14.39 -2.95
C LEU A 18 -17.05 13.13 -2.44
N GLU A 19 -18.13 12.69 -3.10
CA GLU A 19 -18.83 11.45 -2.79
C GLU A 19 -17.91 10.23 -2.97
N HIS A 20 -17.29 10.08 -4.15
CA HIS A 20 -16.35 8.99 -4.40
C HIS A 20 -15.12 9.05 -3.48
N THR A 21 -14.67 10.25 -3.09
CA THR A 21 -13.59 10.38 -2.10
C THR A 21 -14.01 9.84 -0.73
N ARG A 22 -15.26 10.09 -0.30
CA ARG A 22 -15.77 9.56 0.97
C ARG A 22 -15.94 8.04 0.90
N GLU A 23 -16.49 7.54 -0.20
CA GLU A 23 -16.63 6.11 -0.45
C GLU A 23 -15.28 5.39 -0.46
N ALA A 24 -14.30 5.94 -1.17
CA ALA A 24 -12.94 5.42 -1.20
C ALA A 24 -12.31 5.36 0.20
N LYS A 25 -12.49 6.39 1.03
CA LYS A 25 -12.01 6.39 2.42
C LYS A 25 -12.72 5.32 3.27
N SER A 26 -14.02 5.14 3.09
CA SER A 26 -14.79 4.12 3.79
C SER A 26 -14.32 2.70 3.42
N LEU A 27 -14.13 2.44 2.12
CA LEU A 27 -13.62 1.17 1.62
C LEU A 27 -12.18 0.92 2.09
N GLN A 28 -11.33 1.95 2.05
CA GLN A 28 -9.97 1.86 2.57
C GLN A 28 -9.95 1.45 4.04
N SER A 29 -10.74 2.12 4.89
CA SER A 29 -10.82 1.77 6.31
C SER A 29 -11.32 0.33 6.51
N ARG A 30 -12.25 -0.14 5.67
CA ARG A 30 -12.72 -1.53 5.72
C ARG A 30 -11.62 -2.52 5.33
N CYS A 31 -10.83 -2.23 4.30
CA CYS A 31 -9.69 -3.04 3.92
C CYS A 31 -8.65 -3.11 5.05
N GLU A 32 -8.30 -1.98 5.66
CA GLU A 32 -7.34 -1.91 6.78
C GLU A 32 -7.79 -2.78 7.96
N GLN A 33 -9.09 -2.76 8.31
CA GLN A 33 -9.63 -3.64 9.36
C GLN A 33 -9.48 -5.12 9.01
N LEU A 34 -9.82 -5.50 7.78
CA LEU A 34 -9.69 -6.89 7.32
C LEU A 34 -8.24 -7.36 7.30
N GLU A 35 -7.32 -6.49 6.86
CA GLU A 35 -5.88 -6.77 6.86
C GLU A 35 -5.35 -7.03 8.28
N LEU A 36 -5.81 -6.28 9.30
CA LEU A 36 -5.48 -6.55 10.70
C LEU A 36 -5.96 -7.93 11.16
N ASP A 37 -7.17 -8.33 10.78
CA ASP A 37 -7.73 -9.64 11.12
C ASP A 37 -6.92 -10.78 10.47
N PHE A 38 -6.56 -10.63 9.18
CA PHE A 38 -5.74 -11.59 8.45
C PHE A 38 -4.30 -11.65 8.99
N GLU A 39 -3.75 -10.51 9.39
CA GLU A 39 -2.45 -10.44 10.04
C GLU A 39 -2.46 -11.22 11.37
N ALA A 40 -3.51 -11.02 12.18
CA ALA A 40 -3.70 -11.76 13.42
C ALA A 40 -3.86 -13.26 13.18
N GLU A 41 -4.55 -13.67 12.12
CA GLU A 41 -4.64 -15.08 11.72
C GLU A 41 -3.27 -15.66 11.34
N LEU A 42 -2.50 -14.97 10.50
CA LEU A 42 -1.18 -15.41 10.08
C LEU A 42 -0.22 -15.49 11.28
N LYS A 43 -0.26 -14.53 12.21
CA LYS A 43 0.48 -14.60 13.49
C LYS A 43 0.09 -15.82 14.32
N ARG A 44 -1.22 -16.08 14.51
CA ARG A 44 -1.73 -17.25 15.25
C ARG A 44 -1.30 -18.57 14.62
N SER A 45 -1.22 -18.63 13.29
CA SER A 45 -0.79 -19.83 12.57
C SER A 45 0.67 -20.21 12.82
N LYS A 46 1.51 -19.25 13.28
CA LYS A 46 2.97 -19.37 13.41
C LYS A 46 3.70 -19.78 12.11
N ARG A 47 3.02 -19.69 10.96
CA ARG A 47 3.58 -20.01 9.64
C ARG A 47 3.99 -18.73 8.91
N SER A 48 4.91 -18.88 7.97
CA SER A 48 5.29 -17.80 7.05
C SER A 48 4.20 -17.49 6.01
N SER A 49 3.35 -18.48 5.73
CA SER A 49 2.22 -18.37 4.81
C SER A 49 1.12 -19.39 5.14
N ILE A 50 -0.14 -19.01 4.88
CA ILE A 50 -1.33 -19.87 4.95
C ILE A 50 -2.24 -19.61 3.75
N VAL A 51 -2.98 -20.64 3.32
CA VAL A 51 -3.99 -20.54 2.26
C VAL A 51 -5.39 -20.59 2.86
N ARG A 52 -6.27 -19.68 2.45
CA ARG A 52 -7.68 -19.58 2.88
C ARG A 52 -8.55 -19.22 1.69
N CYS A 53 -9.58 -20.02 1.44
CA CYS A 53 -10.57 -19.73 0.39
C CYS A 53 -9.94 -19.45 -1.00
N GLY A 54 -8.83 -20.11 -1.33
CA GLY A 54 -8.07 -19.87 -2.56
C GLY A 54 -7.07 -18.70 -2.52
N PHE A 55 -7.13 -17.85 -1.50
CA PHE A 55 -6.17 -16.76 -1.29
C PHE A 55 -4.98 -17.22 -0.45
N THR A 56 -3.80 -16.65 -0.73
CA THR A 56 -2.59 -16.88 0.06
C THR A 56 -2.29 -15.67 0.92
N LEU A 57 -2.23 -15.86 2.24
CA LEU A 57 -1.74 -14.87 3.19
C LEU A 57 -0.28 -15.19 3.47
N CYS A 58 0.63 -14.22 3.32
CA CYS A 58 2.05 -14.44 3.56
C CYS A 58 2.74 -13.19 4.13
N TRP A 59 3.86 -13.41 4.83
CA TRP A 59 4.75 -12.33 5.24
C TRP A 59 5.71 -11.98 4.11
N THR A 60 5.66 -10.76 3.63
CA THR A 60 6.62 -10.21 2.67
C THR A 60 7.57 -9.24 3.37
N LYS A 61 8.77 -9.06 2.81
CA LYS A 61 9.67 -8.01 3.30
C LYS A 61 9.11 -6.66 2.88
N GLY A 62 8.86 -5.79 3.85
CA GLY A 62 8.46 -4.41 3.60
C GLY A 62 9.55 -3.67 2.81
N ARG A 63 9.14 -2.59 2.15
CA ARG A 63 10.08 -1.71 1.44
C ARG A 63 10.61 -0.68 2.43
N ALA A 64 11.89 -0.72 2.74
CA ALA A 64 12.53 0.34 3.51
C ALA A 64 12.86 1.52 2.57
N SER A 65 12.24 2.68 2.80
CA SER A 65 12.59 3.93 2.13
C SER A 65 13.33 4.85 3.09
N VAL A 66 14.53 5.28 2.71
CA VAL A 66 15.27 6.30 3.45
C VAL A 66 14.94 7.66 2.80
N ALA A 67 14.12 8.47 3.47
CA ALA A 67 13.60 9.73 2.92
C ALA A 67 14.69 10.73 2.49
N TRP A 68 15.87 10.66 3.11
CA TRP A 68 17.02 11.53 2.86
C TRP A 68 18.08 10.91 1.92
N ALA A 69 17.78 9.78 1.28
CA ALA A 69 18.76 9.03 0.49
C ALA A 69 19.32 9.85 -0.69
N GLU A 70 18.55 10.80 -1.22
CA GLU A 70 18.98 11.66 -2.33
C GLU A 70 19.98 12.73 -1.88
N GLU A 71 19.75 13.38 -0.73
CA GLU A 71 20.71 14.32 -0.14
C GLU A 71 22.01 13.61 0.25
N TYR A 72 21.92 12.38 0.75
CA TYR A 72 23.09 11.57 1.10
C TYR A 72 23.85 11.08 -0.14
N LEU A 73 23.15 10.83 -1.24
CA LEU A 73 23.78 10.50 -2.53
C LEU A 73 24.62 11.64 -3.06
N LYS A 74 24.15 12.88 -2.91
CA LYS A 74 24.90 14.09 -3.29
C LYS A 74 26.16 14.28 -2.44
N ALA A 75 26.12 13.94 -1.16
CA ALA A 75 27.22 14.16 -0.23
C ALA A 75 28.28 13.04 -0.19
N PHE A 76 27.89 11.77 -0.42
CA PHE A 76 28.74 10.61 -0.14
C PHE A 76 28.94 9.65 -1.32
N GLY A 77 28.30 9.91 -2.46
CA GLY A 77 28.43 9.11 -3.68
C GLY A 77 27.63 7.79 -3.66
N PRO A 78 27.56 7.11 -4.81
CA PRO A 78 26.63 5.98 -5.05
C PRO A 78 26.95 4.74 -4.21
N GLU A 79 28.23 4.49 -3.88
CA GLU A 79 28.64 3.28 -3.14
C GLU A 79 28.13 3.27 -1.69
N LYS A 80 28.19 4.42 -1.00
CA LYS A 80 27.73 4.56 0.38
C LYS A 80 26.20 4.51 0.48
N VAL A 81 25.50 5.06 -0.52
CA VAL A 81 24.03 4.95 -0.63
C VAL A 81 23.59 3.51 -0.87
N THR A 82 24.35 2.75 -1.66
CA THR A 82 24.04 1.34 -1.92
C THR A 82 24.15 0.50 -0.64
N LYS A 83 25.20 0.72 0.16
CA LYS A 83 25.34 0.09 1.48
C LYS A 83 24.20 0.49 2.43
N LEU A 84 23.83 1.78 2.44
CA LEU A 84 22.73 2.28 3.26
C LEU A 84 21.37 1.67 2.86
N LYS A 85 21.07 1.60 1.56
CA LYS A 85 19.85 0.95 1.04
C LYS A 85 19.82 -0.54 1.37
N ALA A 86 20.96 -1.23 1.28
CA ALA A 86 21.06 -2.64 1.65
C ALA A 86 20.81 -2.87 3.14
N GLN A 87 21.37 -2.02 4.01
CA GLN A 87 21.12 -2.07 5.46
C GLN A 87 19.66 -1.78 5.79
N ALA A 88 19.06 -0.76 5.16
CA ALA A 88 17.65 -0.44 5.34
C ALA A 88 16.75 -1.60 4.90
N ALA A 89 17.03 -2.22 3.75
CA ALA A 89 16.29 -3.39 3.26
C ALA A 89 16.44 -4.62 4.17
N ALA A 90 17.60 -4.81 4.81
CA ALA A 90 17.83 -5.88 5.76
C ALA A 90 17.06 -5.68 7.08
N ALA A 91 16.91 -4.42 7.50
CA ALA A 91 16.15 -4.02 8.69
C ALA A 91 14.64 -3.86 8.44
N ALA A 92 14.17 -4.07 7.20
CA ALA A 92 12.78 -3.85 6.85
C ALA A 92 11.84 -4.80 7.63
N SER A 93 10.77 -4.22 8.17
CA SER A 93 9.71 -4.98 8.83
C SER A 93 9.02 -5.92 7.85
N LYS A 94 8.49 -7.03 8.36
CA LYS A 94 7.60 -7.90 7.58
C LYS A 94 6.23 -7.26 7.49
N VAL A 95 5.61 -7.30 6.31
CA VAL A 95 4.26 -6.79 6.06
C VAL A 95 3.41 -7.93 5.52
N LEU A 96 2.13 -7.95 5.88
CA LEU A 96 1.17 -8.89 5.30
C LEU A 96 1.04 -8.65 3.79
N SER A 97 1.04 -9.72 3.01
CA SER A 97 0.65 -9.72 1.60
C SER A 97 -0.46 -10.75 1.39
N ILE A 98 -1.41 -10.38 0.54
CA ILE A 98 -2.58 -11.19 0.21
C ILE A 98 -2.55 -11.42 -1.30
N GLU A 99 -2.30 -12.65 -1.71
CA GLU A 99 -2.26 -13.04 -3.12
C GLU A 99 -3.56 -13.72 -3.51
N ALA A 100 -4.15 -13.28 -4.62
CA ALA A 100 -5.34 -13.90 -5.18
C ALA A 100 -5.02 -15.31 -5.72
N PRO A 101 -6.01 -16.22 -5.75
CA PRO A 101 -5.85 -17.49 -6.44
C PRO A 101 -5.39 -17.23 -7.87
N LYS A 102 -4.32 -17.91 -8.30
CA LYS A 102 -3.96 -17.91 -9.72
C LYS A 102 -5.15 -18.49 -10.47
N SER A 103 -5.80 -17.67 -11.28
CA SER A 103 -6.78 -18.15 -12.25
C SER A 103 -6.10 -19.25 -13.06
N VAL A 104 -6.56 -20.48 -12.93
CA VAL A 104 -6.18 -21.55 -13.83
C VAL A 104 -6.79 -21.17 -15.16
N GLY A 105 -5.98 -20.58 -16.04
CA GLY A 105 -6.32 -20.35 -17.44
C GLY A 105 -6.29 -21.65 -18.22
#